data_AF-A0A6N7WLV4-F1
#
_entry.id   AF-A0A6N7WLV4-F1
#
_cell.length_a   1.000
_cell.length_b   1.000
_cell.length_c   1.000
_cell.angle_alpha   90.00
_cell.angle_beta   90.00
_cell.angle_gamma   90.00
#
_symmetry.space_group_name_H-M   'P 1'
#
loop_
_entity.id
_entity.type
_entity.pdbx_description
1 polymer ?
#
loop_
_entity_poly.entity_id
_entity_poly.type
_entity_poly.pdbx_seq_one_letter_code
_entity_poly.pdbx_strand_id
1 'polypeptide(L)'
;MIISNSLCDFLSHFCIRIVNGMGPSWFLLQLFVLSLVLVLFRKADKKGRLSAWGERCSIPVLLAFYLPVLGAARLLYIAYTFRIGLYLLLFLLGYYVFSHDRVQRSLQKHCILLLAAGLAAGVAQTDVSWGKPYQAVVNNWLVMLYTWLMILAILGAAGRWWNRSTCFTSRMSTRSFGIYYFHYVPMIYAAWFLSEKLALPYIMNYILTFVFSLAAAVLLGELFVRIPVLNVLAGLKEKDKKKDKKKMVRVDAPGK
;
A
#
# COMPACT_ATOMS: atom_id res chain seq x y z
N MET A 1 36.97 6.06 19.02
CA MET A 1 36.30 5.09 18.14
C MET A 1 35.14 4.32 18.81
N ILE A 2 35.09 4.21 20.14
CA ILE A 2 34.01 3.50 20.87
C ILE A 2 32.72 4.34 21.04
N ILE A 3 32.83 5.67 21.10
CA ILE A 3 31.69 6.59 21.29
C ILE A 3 30.80 6.68 20.02
N SER A 4 31.37 6.50 18.84
CA SER A 4 30.63 6.57 17.56
C SER A 4 29.65 5.42 17.39
N ASN A 5 29.99 4.21 17.82
CA ASN A 5 29.10 3.05 17.72
C ASN A 5 27.96 3.13 18.73
N SER A 6 28.22 3.60 19.95
CA SER A 6 27.19 3.75 20.98
C SER A 6 26.16 4.84 20.64
N LEU A 7 26.59 5.94 20.00
CA LEU A 7 25.67 6.97 19.52
C LEU A 7 24.83 6.48 18.34
N CYS A 8 25.41 5.68 17.43
CA CYS A 8 24.71 5.10 16.28
C CYS A 8 23.68 4.04 16.73
N ASP A 9 24.04 3.22 17.72
CA ASP A 9 23.13 2.25 18.33
C ASP A 9 22.04 2.94 19.16
N PHE A 10 22.38 3.99 19.91
CA PHE A 10 21.39 4.79 20.64
C PHE A 10 20.42 5.51 19.69
N LEU A 11 20.93 6.15 18.64
CA LEU A 11 20.12 6.82 17.63
C LEU A 11 19.24 5.83 16.88
N SER A 12 19.77 4.64 16.53
CA SER A 12 18.96 3.61 15.86
C SER A 12 17.86 3.07 16.78
N HIS A 13 18.16 2.74 18.04
CA HIS A 13 17.15 2.30 19.01
C HIS A 13 16.14 3.40 19.36
N PHE A 14 16.57 4.66 19.45
CA PHE A 14 15.71 5.80 19.71
C PHE A 14 14.76 6.04 18.53
N CYS A 15 15.28 6.06 17.30
CA CYS A 15 14.47 6.13 16.09
C CYS A 15 13.48 4.97 16.00
N ILE A 16 13.90 3.73 16.31
CA ILE A 16 13.02 2.55 16.33
C ILE A 16 11.90 2.71 17.38
N ARG A 17 12.18 3.26 18.57
CA ARG A 17 11.16 3.48 19.60
C ARG A 17 10.16 4.58 19.23
N ILE A 18 10.62 5.70 18.66
CA ILE A 18 9.74 6.76 18.17
C ILE A 18 8.86 6.22 17.05
N VAL A 19 9.44 5.49 16.09
CA VAL A 19 8.72 4.86 14.98
C VAL A 19 7.73 3.79 15.46
N ASN A 20 8.07 2.98 16.46
CA ASN A 20 7.14 2.00 17.02
C ASN A 20 5.94 2.67 17.71
N GLY A 21 6.11 3.86 18.27
CA GLY A 21 5.01 4.69 18.79
C GLY A 21 4.16 5.39 17.71
N MET A 22 4.66 5.47 16.47
CA MET A 22 3.97 6.15 15.36
C MET A 22 2.81 5.32 14.76
N GLY A 23 2.66 4.04 15.09
CA GLY A 23 1.59 3.19 14.53
C GLY A 23 1.58 3.22 13.00
N PRO A 24 0.43 3.33 12.31
CA PRO A 24 0.40 3.40 10.84
C PRO A 24 1.00 4.69 10.25
N SER A 25 1.35 5.70 11.06
CA SER A 25 1.85 6.98 10.52
C SER A 25 3.27 6.92 9.96
N TRP A 26 4.11 5.95 10.36
CA TRP A 26 5.45 5.80 9.79
C TRP A 26 5.42 5.54 8.28
N PHE A 27 4.43 4.78 7.80
CA PHE A 27 4.27 4.50 6.37
C PHE A 27 3.74 5.74 5.61
N LEU A 28 2.95 6.60 6.25
CA LEU A 28 2.56 7.90 5.66
C LEU A 28 3.76 8.82 5.49
N LEU A 29 4.63 8.91 6.50
CA LEU A 29 5.88 9.67 6.41
C LEU A 29 6.75 9.12 5.27
N GLN A 30 6.82 7.80 5.14
CA GLN A 30 7.54 7.18 4.04
C GLN A 30 6.96 7.54 2.67
N LEU A 31 5.64 7.44 2.47
CA LEU A 31 4.99 7.85 1.21
C LEU A 31 5.21 9.33 0.90
N PHE A 32 5.22 10.19 1.93
CA PHE A 32 5.53 11.61 1.79
C PHE A 32 6.94 11.82 1.24
N VAL A 33 7.94 11.17 1.83
CA VAL A 33 9.33 11.25 1.35
C VAL A 33 9.46 10.71 -0.08
N LEU A 34 8.83 9.58 -0.39
CA LEU A 34 8.81 9.02 -1.75
C LEU A 34 8.18 9.99 -2.76
N SER A 35 7.17 10.73 -2.35
CA SER A 35 6.52 11.76 -3.19
C SER A 35 7.45 12.95 -3.46
N LEU A 36 8.24 13.39 -2.48
CA LEU A 36 9.26 14.42 -2.69
C LEU A 36 10.33 13.95 -3.69
N VAL A 37 10.78 12.71 -3.55
CA VAL A 37 11.73 12.09 -4.49
C VAL A 37 11.14 12.03 -5.91
N LEU A 38 9.86 11.65 -6.04
CA LEU A 38 9.18 11.64 -7.34
C LEU A 38 9.17 13.02 -8.01
N VAL A 39 8.97 14.11 -7.25
CA VAL A 39 9.03 15.47 -7.79
C VAL A 39 10.43 15.78 -8.35
N LEU A 40 11.50 15.32 -7.69
CA LEU A 40 12.87 15.46 -8.20
C LEU A 40 13.06 14.68 -9.51
N PHE A 41 12.58 13.44 -9.57
CA PHE A 41 12.61 12.63 -10.80
C PHE A 41 11.83 13.29 -11.94
N ARG A 42 10.66 13.85 -11.65
CA ARG A 42 9.86 14.57 -12.66
C ARG A 42 10.54 15.86 -13.13
N LYS A 43 11.25 16.56 -12.22
CA LYS A 43 12.06 17.73 -12.58
C LYS A 43 13.25 17.37 -13.45
N ALA A 44 13.83 16.18 -13.27
CA ALA A 44 14.89 15.65 -14.12
C ALA A 44 14.35 15.14 -15.47
N ASP A 45 13.21 14.44 -15.49
CA ASP A 45 12.54 13.96 -16.70
C ASP A 45 11.54 14.98 -17.26
N LYS A 46 12.01 16.21 -17.55
CA LYS A 46 11.16 17.26 -18.16
C LYS A 46 10.54 16.85 -19.50
N LYS A 47 11.15 15.86 -20.18
CA LYS A 47 10.74 15.39 -21.51
C LYS A 47 9.70 14.27 -21.45
N GLY A 48 9.29 13.81 -20.25
CA GLY A 48 8.30 12.75 -20.08
C GLY A 48 8.71 11.40 -20.69
N ARG A 49 10.02 11.18 -20.86
CA ARG A 49 10.53 10.00 -21.56
C ARG A 49 10.28 8.73 -20.75
N LEU A 50 10.35 8.81 -19.43
CA LEU A 50 10.11 7.66 -18.54
C LEU A 50 8.65 7.23 -18.58
N SER A 51 7.72 8.18 -18.66
CA SER A 51 6.29 7.88 -18.82
C SER A 51 6.02 7.21 -20.18
N ALA A 52 6.59 7.76 -21.26
CA ALA A 52 6.43 7.18 -22.60
C ALA A 52 7.04 5.76 -22.71
N TRP A 53 8.12 5.49 -21.99
CA TRP A 53 8.69 4.14 -21.87
C TRP A 53 7.78 3.21 -21.08
N GLY A 54 7.21 3.67 -19.96
CA GLY A 54 6.28 2.90 -19.15
C GLY A 54 5.02 2.49 -19.89
N GLU A 55 4.50 3.34 -20.78
CA GLU A 55 3.35 3.00 -21.62
C GLU A 55 3.64 1.83 -22.59
N ARG A 56 4.89 1.69 -23.05
CA ARG A 56 5.32 0.66 -24.00
C ARG A 56 5.65 -0.68 -23.32
N CYS A 57 5.55 -0.78 -21.99
CA CYS A 57 5.85 -2.01 -21.28
C CYS A 57 4.87 -3.14 -21.64
N SER A 58 5.40 -4.21 -22.22
CA SER A 58 4.68 -5.46 -22.51
C SER A 58 4.77 -6.43 -21.32
N ILE A 59 3.97 -7.50 -21.30
CA ILE A 59 3.97 -8.50 -20.21
C ILE A 59 5.38 -9.09 -19.94
N PRO A 60 6.18 -9.46 -20.96
CA PRO A 60 7.54 -9.95 -20.70
C PRO A 60 8.44 -8.93 -20.00
N VAL A 61 8.28 -7.64 -20.32
CA VAL A 61 9.03 -6.56 -19.64
C VAL A 61 8.55 -6.41 -18.19
N LEU A 62 7.23 -6.53 -17.94
CA LEU A 62 6.68 -6.55 -16.57
C LEU A 62 7.20 -7.73 -15.76
N LEU A 63 7.36 -8.90 -16.37
CA LEU A 63 7.99 -10.05 -15.72
C LEU A 63 9.48 -9.79 -15.47
N ALA A 64 10.19 -9.17 -16.41
CA ALA A 64 11.61 -8.83 -16.26
C ALA A 64 11.89 -7.83 -15.13
N PHE A 65 10.93 -6.96 -14.79
CA PHE A 65 11.03 -6.07 -13.62
C PHE A 65 11.20 -6.81 -12.28
N TYR A 66 10.95 -8.12 -12.24
CA TYR A 66 11.34 -8.99 -11.13
C TYR A 66 12.81 -8.83 -10.74
N LEU A 67 13.73 -8.72 -11.70
CA LEU A 67 15.17 -8.60 -11.41
C LEU A 67 15.51 -7.27 -10.70
N PRO A 68 15.09 -6.09 -11.20
CA PRO A 68 15.17 -4.83 -10.45
C PRO A 68 14.51 -4.90 -9.07
N VAL A 69 13.35 -5.56 -8.94
CA VAL A 69 12.64 -5.71 -7.66
C VAL A 69 13.46 -6.53 -6.67
N LEU A 70 14.08 -7.62 -7.12
CA LEU A 70 14.97 -8.44 -6.30
C LEU A 70 16.22 -7.66 -5.85
N GLY A 71 16.81 -6.88 -6.74
CA GLY A 71 17.94 -6.00 -6.42
C GLY A 71 17.56 -4.91 -5.42
N ALA A 72 16.42 -4.25 -5.65
CA ALA A 72 15.90 -3.19 -4.77
C ALA A 72 15.49 -3.71 -3.39
N ALA A 73 15.10 -4.98 -3.27
CA ALA A 73 14.86 -5.63 -1.98
C ALA A 73 16.12 -5.73 -1.11
N ARG A 74 17.31 -5.73 -1.72
CA ARG A 74 18.61 -5.72 -1.03
C ARG A 74 19.19 -4.31 -0.88
N LEU A 75 18.79 -3.38 -1.75
CA LEU A 75 19.25 -2.00 -1.74
C LEU A 75 18.58 -1.21 -0.60
N LEU A 76 19.37 -0.44 0.16
CA LEU A 76 18.88 0.40 1.28
C LEU A 76 18.05 -0.41 2.31
N TYR A 77 18.51 -1.63 2.61
CA TYR A 77 17.93 -2.48 3.65
C TYR A 77 18.45 -2.05 5.03
N ILE A 78 17.66 -1.25 5.76
CA ILE A 78 18.02 -0.79 7.12
C ILE A 78 17.44 -1.73 8.19
N ALA A 79 16.20 -2.19 7.98
CA ALA A 79 15.53 -3.16 8.85
C ALA A 79 14.51 -3.97 8.05
N TYR A 80 14.03 -5.09 8.60
CA TYR A 80 13.10 -6.00 7.92
C TYR A 80 11.79 -5.30 7.47
N THR A 81 11.36 -4.28 8.21
CA THR A 81 10.22 -3.39 7.95
C THR A 81 10.55 -2.21 7.01
N PHE A 82 11.80 -1.74 7.02
CA PHE A 82 12.25 -0.54 6.32
C PHE A 82 13.03 -0.87 5.05
N ARG A 83 12.31 -1.36 4.03
CA ARG A 83 12.87 -1.67 2.71
C ARG A 83 12.71 -0.47 1.76
N ILE A 84 13.45 0.59 2.07
CA ILE A 84 13.31 1.88 1.40
C ILE A 84 13.51 1.74 -0.12
N GLY A 85 14.54 0.98 -0.54
CA GLY A 85 14.83 0.76 -1.96
C GLY A 85 13.68 0.08 -2.70
N LEU A 86 13.14 -1.00 -2.11
CA LEU A 86 11.99 -1.73 -2.67
C LEU A 86 10.75 -0.84 -2.75
N TYR A 87 10.40 -0.13 -1.69
CA TYR A 87 9.22 0.73 -1.68
C TYR A 87 9.34 1.90 -2.66
N LEU A 88 10.53 2.49 -2.80
CA LEU A 88 10.79 3.52 -3.80
C LEU A 88 10.59 2.98 -5.21
N LEU A 89 11.17 1.82 -5.53
CA LEU A 89 11.02 1.20 -6.85
C LEU A 89 9.55 0.87 -7.15
N LEU A 90 8.84 0.26 -6.20
CA LEU A 90 7.43 -0.08 -6.36
C LEU A 90 6.55 1.17 -6.53
N PHE A 91 6.83 2.25 -5.79
CA PHE A 91 6.14 3.53 -5.92
C PHE A 91 6.36 4.14 -7.31
N LEU A 92 7.60 4.13 -7.81
CA LEU A 92 7.93 4.62 -9.15
C LEU A 92 7.30 3.77 -10.25
N LEU A 93 7.31 2.44 -10.13
CA LEU A 93 6.64 1.53 -11.06
C LEU A 93 5.12 1.76 -11.06
N GLY A 94 4.53 1.98 -9.89
CA GLY A 94 3.14 2.40 -9.73
C GLY A 94 2.82 3.65 -10.54
N TYR A 95 3.66 4.68 -10.41
CA TYR A 95 3.45 5.97 -11.07
C TYR A 95 3.76 5.98 -12.57
N TYR A 96 4.85 5.36 -13.02
CA TYR A 96 5.30 5.43 -14.41
C TYR A 96 4.85 4.26 -15.28
N VAL A 97 4.58 3.09 -14.72
CA VAL A 97 4.25 1.89 -15.50
C VAL A 97 2.78 1.52 -15.32
N PHE A 98 2.36 1.24 -14.09
CA PHE A 98 1.01 0.74 -13.81
C PHE A 98 -0.08 1.81 -13.93
N SER A 99 0.27 3.10 -13.99
CA SER A 99 -0.69 4.18 -14.23
C SER A 99 -1.24 4.21 -15.66
N HIS A 100 -0.58 3.56 -16.62
CA HIS A 100 -0.97 3.57 -18.03
C HIS A 100 -2.05 2.52 -18.34
N ASP A 101 -3.14 2.95 -18.98
CA ASP A 101 -4.27 2.08 -19.37
C ASP A 101 -3.83 0.91 -20.25
N ARG A 102 -2.84 1.10 -21.13
CA ARG A 102 -2.30 0.05 -22.00
C ARG A 102 -1.72 -1.11 -21.18
N VAL A 103 -0.96 -0.80 -20.13
CA VAL A 103 -0.38 -1.79 -19.22
C VAL A 103 -1.49 -2.50 -18.44
N GLN A 104 -2.45 -1.75 -17.91
CA GLN A 104 -3.60 -2.30 -17.19
C GLN A 104 -4.43 -3.27 -18.05
N ARG A 105 -4.76 -2.91 -19.29
CA ARG A 105 -5.47 -3.79 -20.24
C ARG A 105 -4.69 -5.05 -20.55
N SER A 106 -3.36 -4.93 -20.70
CA SER A 106 -2.49 -6.08 -20.94
C SER A 106 -2.51 -7.06 -19.75
N LEU A 107 -2.45 -6.55 -18.52
CA LEU A 107 -2.57 -7.35 -17.29
C LEU A 107 -3.93 -8.02 -17.17
N GLN A 108 -5.02 -7.31 -17.48
CA GLN A 108 -6.38 -7.87 -17.47
C GLN A 108 -6.54 -9.04 -18.46
N LYS A 109 -5.91 -8.95 -19.65
CA LYS A 109 -5.94 -10.02 -20.65
C LYS A 109 -5.25 -11.29 -20.15
N HIS A 110 -4.12 -11.15 -19.46
CA HIS A 110 -3.30 -12.29 -18.99
C HIS A 110 -3.53 -12.64 -17.52
N CYS A 111 -4.55 -12.07 -16.86
CA CYS A 111 -4.72 -12.17 -15.41
C CYS A 111 -4.89 -13.62 -14.93
N ILE A 112 -5.57 -14.47 -15.69
CA ILE A 112 -5.78 -15.89 -15.31
C ILE A 112 -4.47 -16.65 -15.34
N LEU A 113 -3.63 -16.42 -16.36
CA LEU A 113 -2.32 -17.06 -16.47
C LEU A 113 -1.38 -16.58 -15.37
N LEU A 114 -1.38 -15.28 -15.07
CA LEU A 114 -0.60 -14.71 -13.97
C LEU A 114 -1.09 -15.21 -12.60
N LEU A 115 -2.41 -15.37 -12.41
CA LEU A 115 -2.98 -15.96 -11.19
C LEU A 115 -2.57 -17.41 -11.04
N ALA A 116 -2.65 -18.23 -12.10
CA ALA A 116 -2.23 -19.62 -12.05
C ALA A 116 -0.73 -19.74 -11.73
N ALA A 117 0.12 -18.93 -12.37
CA ALA A 117 1.55 -18.89 -12.09
C ALA A 117 1.86 -18.40 -10.66
N GLY A 118 1.16 -17.37 -10.20
CA GLY A 118 1.27 -16.85 -8.84
C GLY A 118 0.85 -17.88 -7.79
N LEU A 119 -0.26 -18.60 -8.00
CA LEU A 119 -0.69 -19.67 -7.12
C LEU A 119 0.30 -20.84 -7.09
N ALA A 120 0.83 -21.25 -8.24
CA ALA A 120 1.87 -22.28 -8.30
C ALA A 120 3.15 -21.87 -7.54
N ALA A 121 3.62 -20.63 -7.74
CA ALA A 121 4.72 -20.07 -6.97
C ALA A 121 4.38 -19.95 -5.48
N GLY A 122 3.12 -19.71 -5.14
CA GLY A 122 2.59 -19.63 -3.78
C GLY A 122 2.65 -20.97 -3.06
N VAL A 123 2.31 -22.07 -3.73
CA VAL A 123 2.48 -23.43 -3.18
C VAL A 123 3.96 -23.71 -2.96
N ALA A 124 4.80 -23.51 -3.98
CA ALA A 124 6.24 -23.78 -3.91
C ALA A 124 6.94 -22.97 -2.80
N GLN A 125 6.61 -21.68 -2.63
CA GLN A 125 7.21 -20.86 -1.57
C GLN A 125 6.72 -21.25 -0.18
N THR A 126 5.48 -21.76 -0.06
CA THR A 126 4.93 -22.22 1.22
C THR A 126 5.68 -23.45 1.69
N ASP A 127 5.93 -24.41 0.80
CA ASP A 127 6.68 -25.63 1.12
C ASP A 127 8.12 -25.31 1.56
N VAL A 128 8.79 -24.39 0.85
CA VAL A 128 10.19 -24.01 1.14
C VAL A 128 10.32 -23.17 2.42
N SER A 129 9.31 -22.36 2.73
CA SER A 129 9.32 -21.41 3.84
C SER A 129 8.66 -21.97 5.10
N TRP A 130 8.08 -23.17 5.05
CA TRP A 130 7.39 -23.78 6.18
C TRP A 130 8.31 -23.91 7.40
N GLY A 131 7.81 -23.50 8.56
CA GLY A 131 8.56 -23.57 9.83
C GLY A 131 9.72 -22.58 9.98
N LYS A 132 9.99 -21.71 9.00
CA LYS A 132 11.07 -20.70 9.08
C LYS A 132 10.51 -19.35 9.55
N PRO A 133 11.28 -18.58 10.34
CA PRO A 133 10.85 -17.24 10.75
C PRO A 133 10.74 -16.31 9.54
N TYR A 134 9.70 -15.47 9.52
CA TYR A 134 9.39 -14.54 8.43
C TYR A 134 10.60 -13.71 7.97
N GLN A 135 11.41 -13.23 8.92
CA GLN A 135 12.58 -12.39 8.66
C GLN A 135 13.63 -13.09 7.77
N ALA A 136 13.74 -14.43 7.84
CA ALA A 136 14.70 -15.19 7.06
C ALA A 136 14.22 -15.47 5.62
N VAL A 137 12.90 -15.57 5.40
CA VAL A 137 12.33 -16.02 4.13
C VAL A 137 11.87 -14.89 3.23
N VAL A 138 11.56 -13.73 3.80
CA VAL A 138 10.87 -12.64 3.09
C VAL A 138 11.69 -11.97 1.98
N ASN A 139 13.02 -12.15 1.95
CA ASN A 139 13.89 -11.66 0.87
C ASN A 139 14.45 -12.80 0.00
N ASN A 140 13.89 -14.01 0.15
CA ASN A 140 14.21 -15.14 -0.70
C ASN A 140 13.67 -14.89 -2.12
N TRP A 141 14.44 -15.30 -3.12
CA TRP A 141 14.08 -15.12 -4.54
C TRP A 141 12.71 -15.73 -4.85
N LEU A 142 12.40 -16.90 -4.28
CA LEU A 142 11.13 -17.59 -4.53
C LEU A 142 9.92 -16.83 -3.93
N VAL A 143 10.06 -16.28 -2.72
CA VAL A 143 9.02 -15.48 -2.06
C VAL A 143 8.80 -14.16 -2.81
N MET A 144 9.88 -13.53 -3.28
CA MET A 144 9.79 -12.31 -4.11
C MET A 144 9.17 -12.58 -5.48
N LEU A 145 9.48 -13.72 -6.09
CA LEU A 145 8.88 -14.13 -7.37
C LEU A 145 7.38 -14.35 -7.22
N TYR A 146 6.98 -15.12 -6.20
CA TYR A 146 5.57 -15.29 -5.83
C TYR A 146 4.86 -13.94 -5.65
N THR A 147 5.45 -13.07 -4.83
CA THR A 147 4.88 -11.76 -4.52
C THR A 147 4.74 -10.90 -5.78
N TRP A 148 5.74 -10.89 -6.65
CA TRP A 148 5.72 -10.15 -7.91
C TRP A 148 4.63 -10.65 -8.85
N LEU A 149 4.54 -11.97 -9.06
CA LEU A 149 3.51 -12.59 -9.88
C LEU A 149 2.10 -12.29 -9.32
N MET A 150 1.92 -12.40 -8.01
CA MET A 150 0.65 -12.11 -7.35
C MET A 150 0.26 -10.64 -7.47
N ILE A 151 1.19 -9.69 -7.35
CA ILE A 151 0.89 -8.26 -7.55
C ILE A 151 0.37 -8.03 -8.98
N LEU A 152 1.07 -8.53 -9.99
CA LEU A 152 0.65 -8.40 -11.40
C LEU A 152 -0.71 -9.07 -11.64
N ALA A 153 -0.91 -10.25 -11.07
CA ALA A 153 -2.14 -11.03 -11.17
C ALA A 153 -3.33 -10.31 -10.52
N ILE A 154 -3.17 -9.82 -9.29
CA ILE A 154 -4.21 -9.11 -8.54
C ILE A 154 -4.56 -7.79 -9.23
N LEU A 155 -3.58 -7.03 -9.73
CA LEU A 155 -3.85 -5.80 -10.49
C LEU A 155 -4.69 -6.10 -11.75
N GLY A 156 -4.31 -7.13 -12.51
CA GLY A 156 -5.07 -7.56 -13.69
C GLY A 156 -6.47 -8.09 -13.35
N ALA A 157 -6.59 -8.92 -12.31
CA ALA A 157 -7.86 -9.50 -11.88
C ALA A 157 -8.80 -8.43 -11.32
N ALA A 158 -8.29 -7.50 -10.51
CA ALA A 158 -9.07 -6.39 -9.97
C ALA A 158 -9.57 -5.46 -11.08
N GLY A 159 -8.72 -5.16 -12.06
CA GLY A 159 -9.14 -4.40 -13.24
C GLY A 159 -10.22 -5.11 -14.07
N ARG A 160 -10.17 -6.44 -14.16
CA ARG A 160 -11.10 -7.23 -14.98
C ARG A 160 -12.45 -7.49 -14.30
N TRP A 161 -12.44 -7.81 -13.01
CA TRP A 161 -13.63 -8.30 -12.30
C TRP A 161 -14.18 -7.30 -11.28
N TRP A 162 -13.33 -6.44 -10.69
CA TRP A 162 -13.72 -5.54 -9.60
C TRP A 162 -13.67 -4.05 -9.98
N ASN A 163 -13.53 -3.72 -11.27
CA ASN A 163 -13.59 -2.35 -11.76
C ASN A 163 -15.03 -1.82 -11.86
N ARG A 164 -15.75 -1.80 -10.73
CA ARG A 164 -17.12 -1.29 -10.62
C ARG A 164 -17.27 -0.40 -9.38
N SER A 165 -17.90 0.76 -9.55
CA SER A 165 -18.28 1.64 -8.44
C SER A 165 -19.75 1.44 -8.09
N THR A 166 -20.02 0.98 -6.88
CA THR A 166 -21.35 0.93 -6.28
C THR A 166 -21.47 2.02 -5.21
N CYS A 167 -22.68 2.30 -4.71
CA CYS A 167 -22.86 3.26 -3.61
C CYS A 167 -21.98 2.91 -2.39
N PHE A 168 -21.88 1.61 -2.09
CA PHE A 168 -21.04 1.11 -1.00
C PHE A 168 -19.55 1.32 -1.28
N THR A 169 -19.03 0.90 -2.43
CA THR A 169 -17.58 1.03 -2.72
C THR A 169 -17.17 2.49 -2.86
N SER A 170 -18.03 3.35 -3.41
CA SER A 170 -17.80 4.80 -3.43
C SER A 170 -17.73 5.38 -2.02
N ARG A 171 -18.64 4.98 -1.11
CA ARG A 171 -18.65 5.44 0.29
C ARG A 171 -17.38 5.01 1.03
N MET A 172 -16.96 3.76 0.83
CA MET A 172 -15.73 3.21 1.43
C MET A 172 -14.49 3.90 0.86
N SER A 173 -14.45 4.19 -0.44
CA SER A 173 -13.33 4.91 -1.07
C SER A 173 -13.11 6.30 -0.46
N THR A 174 -14.18 7.04 -0.17
CA THR A 174 -14.08 8.37 0.48
C THR A 174 -13.56 8.27 1.92
N ARG A 175 -13.80 7.14 2.61
CA ARG A 175 -13.36 6.89 3.99
C ARG A 175 -12.06 6.09 4.08
N SER A 176 -11.43 5.74 2.96
CA SER A 176 -10.26 4.85 2.89
C SER A 176 -9.10 5.30 3.79
N PHE A 177 -8.83 6.62 3.86
CA PHE A 177 -7.80 7.16 4.75
C PHE A 177 -8.12 6.96 6.23
N GLY A 178 -9.37 7.16 6.63
CA GLY A 178 -9.83 6.90 8.00
C GLY A 178 -9.72 5.41 8.34
N ILE A 179 -10.11 4.53 7.41
CA ILE A 179 -9.95 3.08 7.59
C ILE A 179 -8.48 2.72 7.78
N TYR A 180 -7.59 3.24 6.93
CA TYR A 180 -6.15 3.05 7.04
C TYR A 180 -5.59 3.49 8.40
N TYR A 181 -6.03 4.62 8.94
CA TYR A 181 -5.50 5.10 10.21
C TYR A 181 -6.06 4.34 11.42
N PHE A 182 -7.38 4.09 11.43
CA PHE A 182 -8.07 3.55 12.60
C PHE A 182 -8.10 2.03 12.69
N HIS A 183 -7.78 1.28 11.63
CA HIS A 183 -7.85 -0.19 11.68
C HIS A 183 -6.77 -0.84 12.57
N TYR A 184 -5.59 -0.23 12.70
CA TYR A 184 -4.42 -0.89 13.27
C TYR A 184 -4.59 -1.28 14.75
N VAL A 185 -5.06 -0.35 15.59
CA VAL A 185 -5.23 -0.59 17.04
C VAL A 185 -6.33 -1.62 17.31
N PRO A 186 -7.55 -1.50 16.74
CA PRO A 186 -8.58 -2.52 16.87
C PRO A 186 -8.15 -3.89 16.36
N MET A 187 -7.38 -3.95 15.27
CA MET A 187 -6.86 -5.20 14.73
C MET A 187 -5.94 -5.91 15.73
N ILE A 188 -4.99 -5.19 16.35
CA ILE A 188 -4.08 -5.78 17.36
C ILE A 188 -4.87 -6.27 18.57
N TYR A 189 -5.81 -5.46 19.07
CA TYR A 189 -6.62 -5.84 20.21
C TYR A 189 -7.49 -7.06 19.93
N ALA A 190 -8.13 -7.11 18.75
CA ALA A 190 -8.91 -8.26 18.32
C ALA A 190 -8.05 -9.51 18.15
N ALA A 191 -6.88 -9.38 17.52
CA ALA A 191 -5.96 -10.50 17.35
C ALA A 191 -5.54 -11.08 18.71
N TRP A 192 -5.14 -10.23 19.66
CA TRP A 192 -4.80 -10.64 21.02
C TRP A 192 -5.97 -11.30 21.75
N PHE A 193 -7.15 -10.67 21.75
CA PHE A 193 -8.32 -11.18 22.46
C PHE A 193 -8.83 -12.50 21.87
N LEU A 194 -8.96 -12.59 20.54
CA LEU A 194 -9.45 -13.80 19.86
C LEU A 194 -8.48 -14.97 20.00
N SER A 195 -7.18 -14.72 19.91
CA SER A 195 -6.16 -15.78 20.01
C SER A 195 -5.92 -16.24 21.44
N GLU A 196 -5.76 -15.33 22.42
CA GLU A 196 -5.42 -15.71 23.79
C GLU A 196 -6.63 -16.07 24.65
N LYS A 197 -7.80 -15.47 24.41
CA LYS A 197 -8.98 -15.68 25.28
C LYS A 197 -9.98 -16.67 24.72
N LEU A 198 -10.20 -16.67 23.41
CA LEU A 198 -11.20 -17.56 22.79
C LEU A 198 -10.57 -18.82 22.17
N ALA A 199 -9.24 -18.89 22.01
CA ALA A 199 -8.50 -20.03 21.48
C ALA A 199 -9.13 -20.62 20.19
N LEU A 200 -9.64 -19.75 19.31
CA LEU A 200 -10.36 -20.18 18.11
C LEU A 200 -9.40 -20.81 17.07
N PRO A 201 -9.92 -21.65 16.15
CA PRO A 201 -9.16 -22.13 15.01
C PRO A 201 -8.55 -20.97 14.20
N TYR A 202 -7.35 -21.18 13.66
CA TYR A 202 -6.58 -20.13 12.96
C TYR A 202 -7.39 -19.36 11.91
N ILE A 203 -8.16 -20.08 11.07
CA ILE A 203 -8.98 -19.47 10.01
C ILE A 203 -10.02 -18.50 10.60
N MET A 204 -10.66 -18.89 11.70
CA MET A 204 -11.65 -18.03 12.36
C MET A 204 -11.00 -16.81 13.00
N ASN A 205 -9.82 -16.95 13.60
CA ASN A 205 -9.05 -15.82 14.12
C ASN A 205 -8.77 -14.79 13.02
N TYR A 206 -8.33 -15.22 11.83
CA TYR A 206 -8.07 -14.30 10.73
C TYR A 206 -9.34 -13.60 10.22
N ILE A 207 -10.43 -14.35 10.01
CA ILE A 207 -11.69 -13.79 9.50
C ILE A 207 -12.29 -12.81 10.50
N LEU A 208 -12.38 -13.19 11.78
CA LEU A 208 -12.96 -12.34 12.82
C LEU A 208 -12.11 -11.11 13.10
N THR A 209 -10.78 -11.24 13.12
CA THR A 209 -9.87 -10.10 13.25
C THR A 209 -10.07 -9.12 12.10
N PHE A 210 -10.19 -9.61 10.86
CA PHE A 210 -10.46 -8.77 9.69
C PHE A 210 -11.80 -8.04 9.79
N VAL A 211 -12.89 -8.77 10.10
CA VAL A 211 -14.24 -8.18 10.22
C VAL A 211 -14.29 -7.16 11.34
N PHE A 212 -13.74 -7.48 12.51
CA PHE A 212 -13.71 -6.56 13.65
C PHE A 212 -12.87 -5.32 13.36
N SER A 213 -11.69 -5.50 12.79
CA SER A 213 -10.80 -4.40 12.38
C SER A 213 -11.50 -3.45 11.40
N LEU A 214 -12.20 -3.99 10.39
CA LEU A 214 -12.91 -3.18 9.41
C LEU A 214 -14.10 -2.45 10.03
N ALA A 215 -14.91 -3.14 10.83
CA ALA A 215 -16.07 -2.57 11.50
C ALA A 215 -15.64 -1.45 12.47
N ALA A 216 -14.65 -1.70 13.31
CA ALA A 216 -14.10 -0.73 14.24
C ALA A 216 -13.52 0.49 13.50
N ALA A 217 -12.79 0.29 12.40
CA ALA A 217 -12.23 1.40 11.63
C ALA A 217 -13.31 2.31 11.02
N VAL A 218 -14.42 1.73 10.54
CA VAL A 218 -15.56 2.51 10.03
C VAL A 218 -16.27 3.25 11.16
N LEU A 219 -16.56 2.58 12.29
CA LEU A 219 -17.24 3.18 13.44
C LEU A 219 -16.42 4.31 14.08
N LEU A 220 -15.13 4.07 14.30
CA LEU A 220 -14.21 5.09 14.81
C LEU A 220 -14.07 6.23 13.80
N GLY A 221 -13.97 5.95 12.50
CA GLY A 221 -13.95 6.96 11.46
C GLY A 221 -15.19 7.88 11.52
N GLU A 222 -16.39 7.33 11.74
CA GLU A 222 -17.61 8.12 11.90
C GLU A 222 -17.65 8.91 13.21
N LEU A 223 -17.17 8.34 14.31
CA LEU A 223 -17.10 9.03 15.60
C LEU A 223 -16.13 10.22 15.57
N PHE A 224 -14.97 10.05 14.94
CA PHE A 224 -13.96 11.10 14.82
C PHE A 224 -14.39 12.24 13.90
N VAL A 225 -15.17 11.96 12.84
CA VAL A 225 -15.76 13.00 11.97
C VAL A 225 -16.74 13.90 12.73
N ARG A 226 -17.42 13.38 13.76
CA ARG A 226 -18.37 14.15 14.60
C ARG A 226 -17.67 15.10 15.57
N ILE A 227 -16.40 14.89 15.89
CA ILE A 227 -15.63 15.76 16.79
C ILE A 227 -14.89 16.82 15.95
N PRO A 228 -15.27 18.10 16.02
CA PRO A 228 -14.81 19.13 15.07
C PRO A 228 -13.29 19.37 15.12
N VAL A 229 -12.67 19.25 16.29
CA VAL A 229 -11.22 19.40 16.47
C VAL A 229 -10.45 18.27 15.78
N LEU A 230 -10.93 17.03 15.92
CA LEU A 230 -10.29 15.84 15.35
C LEU A 230 -10.52 15.71 13.85
N ASN A 231 -11.66 16.19 13.34
CA ASN A 231 -11.95 16.24 11.90
C ASN A 231 -10.95 17.13 11.13
N VAL A 232 -10.58 18.29 11.70
CA VAL A 232 -9.60 19.20 11.09
C VAL A 232 -8.18 18.60 11.14
N LEU A 233 -7.78 18.01 12.26
CA LEU A 233 -6.46 17.38 12.45
C LEU A 233 -6.27 16.11 11.61
N ALA A 234 -7.30 15.28 11.48
CA ALA A 234 -7.26 14.06 10.68
C ALA A 234 -7.47 14.29 9.18
N GLY A 235 -7.75 15.53 8.75
CA GLY A 235 -7.94 15.88 7.33
C GLY A 235 -9.17 15.24 6.68
N LEU A 236 -10.16 14.80 7.45
CA LEU A 236 -11.33 14.04 6.99
C LEU A 236 -12.47 14.93 6.43
N LYS A 237 -12.18 16.21 6.17
CA LYS A 237 -13.19 17.17 5.71
C LYS A 237 -13.70 16.78 4.33
N GLU A 238 -14.92 16.29 4.26
CA GLU A 238 -15.65 16.17 3.00
C GLU A 238 -15.75 17.57 2.39
N LYS A 239 -15.09 17.80 1.24
CA LYS A 239 -15.29 19.02 0.48
C LYS A 239 -16.75 19.04 0.03
N ASP A 240 -17.53 19.95 0.59
CA ASP A 240 -18.90 20.25 0.19
C ASP A 240 -18.98 20.49 -1.33
N LYS A 241 -19.33 19.46 -2.10
CA LYS A 241 -19.61 19.54 -3.55
C LYS A 241 -20.73 20.55 -3.88
N LYS A 242 -21.48 21.02 -2.87
CA LYS A 242 -22.52 22.04 -3.00
C LYS A 242 -21.98 23.46 -3.22
N LYS A 243 -20.77 23.79 -2.76
CA LYS A 243 -20.19 25.14 -2.93
C LYS A 243 -19.58 25.37 -4.31
N ASP A 244 -19.00 24.32 -4.93
CA ASP A 244 -18.40 24.44 -6.27
C ASP A 244 -19.46 24.50 -7.38
N LYS A 245 -20.59 23.78 -7.27
CA LYS A 245 -21.72 23.95 -8.20
C LYS A 245 -22.33 25.36 -8.14
N LYS A 246 -22.42 25.97 -6.95
CA LYS A 246 -22.94 27.34 -6.80
C LYS A 246 -21.97 28.41 -7.29
N LYS A 247 -20.67 28.12 -7.34
CA LYS A 247 -19.64 28.99 -7.96
C LYS A 247 -19.65 28.89 -9.49
N MET A 248 -19.77 27.68 -10.07
CA MET A 248 -19.91 27.52 -11.53
C MET A 248 -21.17 28.20 -12.07
N VAL A 249 -22.34 27.96 -11.46
CA VAL A 249 -23.61 28.56 -11.91
C VAL A 249 -23.62 30.09 -11.82
N ARG A 250 -22.81 30.69 -10.94
CA ARG A 250 -22.74 32.15 -10.78
C ARG A 250 -21.74 32.83 -11.72
N VAL A 251 -20.80 32.07 -12.31
CA VAL A 251 -19.83 32.57 -13.29
C VAL A 251 -20.41 32.49 -14.72
N ASP A 252 -21.29 31.52 -14.97
CA ASP A 252 -21.89 31.30 -16.30
C ASP A 252 -23.24 32.00 -16.51
N ALA A 253 -23.74 32.75 -15.52
CA ALA A 253 -24.93 33.59 -15.70
C ALA A 253 -24.51 34.94 -16.30
N PRO A 254 -24.87 35.26 -17.56
CA PRO A 254 -24.67 36.60 -18.08
C PRO A 254 -25.47 37.57 -17.21
N GLY A 255 -24.78 38.59 -16.69
CA GLY A 255 -25.44 39.74 -16.06
C GLY A 255 -26.46 40.31 -17.04
N LYS A 256 -27.70 40.41 -16.58
CA LYS A 256 -28.70 41.27 -17.21
C LYS A 256 -28.28 42.73 -17.06
#